data_AF-I0H6H0-F1
#
_entry.id   AF-I0H6H0-F1
#
_cell.length_a   1.000
_cell.length_b   1.000
_cell.length_c   1.000
_cell.angle_alpha   90.00
_cell.angle_beta   90.00
_cell.angle_gamma   90.00
#
_symmetry.space_group_name_H-M   'P 1'
#
loop_
_entity.id
_entity.type
_entity.pdbx_description
1 polymer ?
#
loop_
_entity_poly.entity_id
_entity_poly.type
_entity_poly.pdbx_seq_one_letter_code
_entity_poly.pdbx_strand_id
1 'polypeptide(L)'
;MQGADREELGAVVRIAAAVAGVPTAALNLIDEGRQVQVVTAGFPGRDCDRADAMCAVRLGTGRPVHVPDARLDPDYRDNPWVTGELGLVRFYANAPLITPDGSVLGTLCVFDTVPHELTAEQLDRLQDLAGVIVALVEGRRQTRTVAEFAQATEARKKWAEALLDGINVAVIAVDTQYRPILCNQAFRDSHDPGIDLTAAPVGIAERFQIYEPDGQTPITDEGTPMIMAMNGLGPVTGRELMLRGTRNGAAMVRANARALYGADGAISGAVLALHDITAEAARKRLIEEARSRLAAANAELRRSNTDLTNFAAGVSHDLVAPLAAVGGYLELLAEEVTEPAAGHVAAAGRAVEEMRDVIRSLLGAARSDTA
;
A
#
# COMPACT_ATOMS: atom_id res chain seq x y z
N MET A 1 -29.22 14.49 16.02
CA MET A 1 -30.57 14.01 15.71
C MET A 1 -31.06 14.82 14.52
N GLN A 2 -31.47 14.17 13.43
CA GLN A 2 -31.90 14.86 12.20
C GLN A 2 -33.33 15.47 12.36
N GLY A 3 -33.82 16.19 11.35
CA GLY A 3 -35.16 16.83 11.40
C GLY A 3 -36.32 15.83 11.47
N ALA A 4 -36.30 14.81 10.60
CA ALA A 4 -37.30 13.73 10.58
C ALA A 4 -37.27 12.89 11.88
N ASP A 5 -36.08 12.73 12.46
CA ASP A 5 -35.88 12.00 13.71
C ASP A 5 -36.68 12.58 14.88
N ARG A 6 -36.75 13.92 14.93
CA ARG A 6 -37.46 14.68 15.94
C ARG A 6 -38.97 14.67 15.71
N GLU A 7 -39.40 14.50 14.47
CA GLU A 7 -40.82 14.43 14.09
C GLU A 7 -41.46 13.11 14.52
N GLU A 8 -40.79 11.98 14.29
CA GLU A 8 -41.24 10.65 14.73
C GLU A 8 -41.34 10.57 16.26
N LEU A 9 -40.28 10.99 16.97
CA LEU A 9 -40.32 11.09 18.44
C LEU A 9 -41.39 12.09 18.91
N GLY A 10 -41.57 13.18 18.15
CA GLY A 10 -42.67 14.14 18.27
C GLY A 10 -44.04 13.49 18.29
N ALA A 11 -44.29 12.58 17.35
CA ALA A 11 -45.55 11.86 17.27
C ALA A 11 -45.80 11.02 18.52
N VAL A 12 -44.78 10.28 18.98
CA VAL A 12 -44.89 9.45 20.19
C VAL A 12 -45.17 10.29 21.44
N VAL A 13 -44.49 11.43 21.61
CA VAL A 13 -44.71 12.33 22.75
C VAL A 13 -46.12 12.94 22.73
N ARG A 14 -46.67 13.28 21.55
CA ARG A 14 -48.06 13.75 21.44
C ARG A 14 -49.06 12.65 21.77
N ILE A 15 -48.80 11.40 21.36
CA ILE A 15 -49.64 10.26 21.71
C ILE A 15 -49.60 10.01 23.22
N ALA A 16 -48.44 10.17 23.88
CA ALA A 16 -48.33 10.04 25.32
C ALA A 16 -49.23 11.04 26.08
N ALA A 17 -49.24 12.31 25.67
CA ALA A 17 -50.14 13.32 26.22
C ALA A 17 -51.61 12.92 26.05
N ALA A 18 -51.99 12.46 24.85
CA ALA A 18 -53.35 12.03 24.54
C ALA A 18 -53.80 10.80 25.34
N VAL A 19 -52.92 9.80 25.50
CA VAL A 19 -53.18 8.59 26.29
C VAL A 19 -53.40 8.93 27.76
N ALA A 20 -52.61 9.84 28.30
CA ALA A 20 -52.72 10.31 29.68
C ALA A 20 -53.87 11.31 29.90
N GLY A 21 -54.50 11.81 28.83
CA GLY A 21 -55.59 12.79 28.92
C GLY A 21 -55.15 14.17 29.39
N VAL A 22 -53.86 14.52 29.23
CA VAL A 22 -53.28 15.78 29.73
C VAL A 22 -52.69 16.61 28.59
N PRO A 23 -52.57 17.94 28.74
CA PRO A 23 -52.12 18.81 27.67
C PRO A 23 -50.61 18.71 27.40
N THR A 24 -49.82 18.23 28.37
CA THR A 24 -48.36 18.35 28.32
C THR A 24 -47.62 17.03 28.48
N ALA A 25 -46.64 16.80 27.60
CA ALA A 25 -45.73 15.66 27.64
C ALA A 25 -44.33 16.04 27.15
N ALA A 26 -43.31 15.33 27.62
CA ALA A 26 -41.93 15.51 27.19
C ALA A 26 -41.15 14.21 27.16
N LEU A 27 -40.25 14.13 26.17
CA LEU A 27 -39.17 13.16 26.12
C LEU A 27 -37.91 13.81 26.67
N ASN A 28 -37.46 13.34 27.82
CA ASN A 28 -36.31 13.88 28.53
C ASN A 28 -35.17 12.87 28.53
N LEU A 29 -33.96 13.33 28.19
CA LEU A 29 -32.72 12.59 28.43
C LEU A 29 -31.99 13.23 29.60
N ILE A 30 -31.40 12.39 30.45
CA ILE A 30 -30.77 12.85 31.70
C ILE A 30 -29.33 12.33 31.71
N ASP A 31 -28.38 13.25 31.79
CA ASP A 31 -26.96 12.94 31.96
C ASP A 31 -26.51 13.23 33.41
N GLU A 32 -25.20 13.25 33.68
CA GLU A 32 -24.67 13.48 35.03
C GLU A 32 -25.01 14.87 35.60
N GLY A 33 -25.20 15.89 34.75
CA GLY A 33 -25.35 17.28 35.18
C GLY A 33 -26.71 17.91 34.88
N ARG A 34 -27.43 17.43 33.88
CA ARG A 34 -28.62 18.12 33.37
C ARG A 34 -29.68 17.18 32.80
N GLN A 35 -30.88 17.73 32.68
CA GLN A 35 -31.97 17.19 31.88
C GLN A 35 -32.10 17.98 30.58
N VAL A 36 -32.09 17.27 29.45
CA VAL A 36 -32.34 17.83 28.12
C VAL A 36 -33.72 17.41 27.64
N GLN A 37 -34.56 18.38 27.29
CA GLN A 37 -35.90 18.13 26.76
C GLN A 37 -35.83 17.99 25.23
N VAL A 38 -35.71 16.75 24.77
CA VAL A 38 -35.47 16.42 23.35
C VAL A 38 -36.68 16.80 22.49
N VAL A 39 -37.87 16.49 23.00
CA VAL A 39 -39.16 16.73 22.36
C VAL A 39 -40.17 17.09 23.44
N THR A 40 -40.97 18.13 23.20
CA THR A 40 -42.09 18.52 24.06
C THR A 40 -43.39 18.59 23.26
N ALA A 41 -44.51 18.36 23.94
CA ALA A 41 -45.85 18.58 23.44
C ALA A 41 -46.62 19.45 24.43
N GLY A 42 -47.31 20.49 23.94
CA GLY A 42 -48.19 21.34 24.74
C GLY A 42 -47.52 22.46 25.54
N PHE A 43 -46.18 22.56 25.54
CA PHE A 43 -45.47 23.64 26.24
C PHE A 43 -44.10 23.95 25.59
N PRO A 44 -43.59 25.19 25.78
CA PRO A 44 -42.23 25.52 25.37
C PRO A 44 -41.22 24.80 26.28
N GLY A 45 -40.47 23.86 25.70
CA GLY A 45 -39.47 23.10 26.45
C GLY A 45 -38.31 23.96 26.93
N ARG A 46 -37.72 23.57 28.07
CA ARG A 46 -36.51 24.17 28.64
C ARG A 46 -35.67 23.10 29.33
N ASP A 47 -34.37 23.08 29.01
CA ASP A 47 -33.38 22.28 29.71
C ASP A 47 -33.17 22.82 31.13
N CYS A 48 -32.90 21.94 32.09
CA CYS A 48 -32.68 22.33 33.48
C CYS A 48 -31.57 21.48 34.11
N ASP A 49 -31.03 21.96 35.23
CA ASP A 49 -30.06 21.19 36.00
C ASP A 49 -30.72 19.91 36.53
N ARG A 50 -29.93 18.84 36.64
CA ARG A 50 -30.45 17.54 37.08
C ARG A 50 -31.08 17.62 38.47
N ALA A 51 -30.57 18.49 39.33
CA ALA A 51 -31.11 18.72 40.68
C ALA A 51 -32.54 19.30 40.66
N ASP A 52 -32.88 20.07 39.63
CA ASP A 52 -34.19 20.71 39.51
C ASP A 52 -35.20 19.83 38.77
N ALA A 53 -34.73 18.80 38.05
CA ALA A 53 -35.57 17.96 37.19
C ALA A 53 -36.47 16.99 37.99
N MET A 54 -37.79 17.09 37.83
CA MET A 54 -38.75 16.12 38.39
C MET A 54 -38.43 14.67 37.96
N CYS A 55 -37.96 14.49 36.72
CA CYS A 55 -37.64 13.17 36.19
C CYS A 55 -36.43 12.51 36.87
N ALA A 56 -35.53 13.31 37.47
CA ALA A 56 -34.33 12.80 38.13
C ALA A 56 -34.63 12.20 39.52
N VAL A 57 -35.69 12.69 40.20
CA VAL A 57 -36.03 12.38 41.60
C VAL A 57 -36.09 10.87 41.87
N ARG A 58 -36.77 10.11 41.00
CA ARG A 58 -36.92 8.65 41.12
C ARG A 58 -36.34 7.87 39.94
N LEU A 59 -35.46 8.50 39.12
CA LEU A 59 -34.91 7.90 37.90
C LEU A 59 -34.19 6.57 38.16
N GLY A 60 -33.40 6.51 39.25
CA GLY A 60 -32.61 5.33 39.62
C GLY A 60 -33.43 4.10 40.01
N THR A 61 -34.76 4.24 40.18
CA THR A 61 -35.63 3.09 40.47
C THR A 61 -35.90 2.25 39.23
N GLY A 62 -35.75 2.81 38.01
CA GLY A 62 -36.10 2.14 36.77
C GLY A 62 -37.59 1.74 36.67
N ARG A 63 -38.47 2.37 37.46
CA ARG A 63 -39.91 2.08 37.50
C ARG A 63 -40.72 3.29 37.05
N PRO A 64 -41.91 3.07 36.45
CA PRO A 64 -42.82 4.16 36.16
C PRO A 64 -43.22 4.88 37.46
N VAL A 65 -43.38 6.19 37.36
CA VAL A 65 -43.80 7.05 38.47
C VAL A 65 -45.18 7.61 38.16
N HIS A 66 -46.06 7.60 39.14
CA HIS A 66 -47.38 8.22 39.08
C HIS A 66 -47.61 9.04 40.34
N VAL A 67 -47.81 10.35 40.18
CA VAL A 67 -47.99 11.32 41.25
C VAL A 67 -49.25 12.14 40.94
N PRO A 68 -50.39 11.78 41.56
CA PRO A 68 -51.67 12.44 41.29
C PRO A 68 -51.70 13.93 41.64
N ASP A 69 -51.07 14.29 42.78
CA ASP A 69 -50.83 15.67 43.20
C ASP A 69 -49.42 15.82 43.80
N ALA A 70 -48.52 16.43 43.06
CA ALA A 70 -47.11 16.61 43.39
C ALA A 70 -46.89 17.51 44.62
N ARG A 71 -47.89 18.31 45.03
CA ARG A 71 -47.81 19.10 46.27
C ARG A 71 -47.92 18.23 47.52
N LEU A 72 -48.51 17.04 47.38
CA LEU A 72 -48.75 16.10 48.47
C LEU A 72 -47.65 15.03 48.57
N ASP A 73 -46.88 14.81 47.50
CA ASP A 73 -45.80 13.83 47.48
C ASP A 73 -44.52 14.43 48.13
N PRO A 74 -43.99 13.82 49.21
CA PRO A 74 -42.80 14.32 49.92
C PRO A 74 -41.55 14.48 49.05
N ASP A 75 -41.40 13.66 47.99
CA ASP A 75 -40.22 13.70 47.12
C ASP A 75 -40.32 14.81 46.05
N TYR A 76 -41.53 15.34 45.80
CA TYR A 76 -41.80 16.28 44.71
C TYR A 76 -42.27 17.67 45.16
N ARG A 77 -42.87 17.80 46.35
CA ARG A 77 -43.51 19.06 46.80
C ARG A 77 -42.59 20.28 46.82
N ASP A 78 -41.30 20.06 47.07
CA ASP A 78 -40.27 21.09 47.19
C ASP A 78 -39.49 21.29 45.87
N ASN A 79 -39.86 20.57 44.80
CA ASN A 79 -39.21 20.69 43.49
C ASN A 79 -39.57 22.01 42.78
N PRO A 80 -38.63 22.69 42.10
CA PRO A 80 -38.88 23.96 41.39
C PRO A 80 -40.02 23.95 40.37
N TRP A 81 -40.33 22.80 39.78
CA TRP A 81 -41.46 22.63 38.86
C TRP A 81 -42.83 22.53 39.56
N VAL A 82 -42.85 22.36 40.88
CA VAL A 82 -44.05 22.29 41.71
C VAL A 82 -44.26 23.61 42.48
N THR A 83 -43.17 24.18 43.00
CA THR A 83 -43.19 25.43 43.81
C THR A 83 -43.53 26.68 43.01
N GLY A 84 -43.39 26.66 41.68
CA GLY A 84 -43.66 27.82 40.81
C GLY A 84 -42.41 28.49 40.25
N GLU A 85 -41.21 28.06 40.62
CA GLU A 85 -39.94 28.66 40.16
C GLU A 85 -39.64 28.35 38.69
N LEU A 86 -39.84 27.10 38.27
CA LEU A 86 -39.69 26.65 36.88
C LEU A 86 -41.02 26.33 36.21
N GLY A 87 -42.04 25.96 36.98
CA GLY A 87 -43.36 25.60 36.49
C GLY A 87 -44.37 25.42 37.61
N LEU A 88 -45.64 25.18 37.24
CA LEU A 88 -46.75 24.96 38.18
C LEU A 88 -47.36 23.57 37.98
N VAL A 89 -46.52 22.54 38.03
CA VAL A 89 -46.94 21.14 37.88
C VAL A 89 -47.70 20.69 39.13
N ARG A 90 -48.85 20.04 38.92
CA ARG A 90 -49.67 19.41 39.96
C ARG A 90 -49.80 17.92 39.72
N PHE A 91 -50.09 17.50 38.51
CA PHE A 91 -50.05 16.09 38.14
C PHE A 91 -48.73 15.76 37.44
N TYR A 92 -48.13 14.61 37.77
CA TYR A 92 -46.92 14.14 37.11
C TYR A 92 -46.91 12.61 37.01
N ALA A 93 -46.65 12.09 35.81
CA ALA A 93 -46.35 10.68 35.60
C ALA A 93 -45.21 10.51 34.60
N ASN A 94 -44.47 9.42 34.71
CA ASN A 94 -43.43 9.09 33.76
C ASN A 94 -43.26 7.59 33.55
N ALA A 95 -42.70 7.26 32.39
CA ALA A 95 -42.17 5.95 32.06
C ALA A 95 -40.66 6.07 31.75
N PRO A 96 -39.80 5.27 32.41
CA PRO A 96 -38.35 5.30 32.17
C PRO A 96 -38.00 4.71 30.81
N LEU A 97 -36.99 5.28 30.15
CA LEU A 97 -36.42 4.79 28.90
C LEU A 97 -35.28 3.82 29.23
N ILE A 98 -35.58 2.53 29.26
CA ILE A 98 -34.64 1.48 29.66
C ILE A 98 -34.11 0.79 28.40
N THR A 99 -32.80 0.84 28.20
CA THR A 99 -32.13 0.15 27.10
C THR A 99 -32.03 -1.36 27.35
N PRO A 100 -31.81 -2.19 26.30
CA PRO A 100 -31.67 -3.64 26.46
C PRO A 100 -30.54 -4.09 27.42
N ASP A 101 -29.54 -3.25 27.65
CA ASP A 101 -28.44 -3.48 28.61
C ASP A 101 -28.79 -3.07 30.06
N GLY A 102 -30.01 -2.57 30.30
CA GLY A 102 -30.51 -2.17 31.61
C GLY A 102 -30.23 -0.72 32.01
N SER A 103 -29.59 0.08 31.14
CA SER A 103 -29.32 1.50 31.42
C SER A 103 -30.58 2.36 31.28
N VAL A 104 -30.74 3.36 32.15
CA VAL A 104 -31.85 4.32 32.07
C VAL A 104 -31.36 5.60 31.38
N LEU A 105 -31.80 5.84 30.14
CA LEU A 105 -31.38 7.00 29.34
C LEU A 105 -32.11 8.29 29.72
N GLY A 106 -33.28 8.16 30.34
CA GLY A 106 -34.18 9.28 30.63
C GLY A 106 -35.61 8.80 30.83
N THR A 107 -36.58 9.66 30.53
CA THR A 107 -38.00 9.39 30.76
C THR A 107 -38.90 9.97 29.67
N LEU A 108 -39.98 9.27 29.35
CA LEU A 108 -41.18 9.85 28.75
C LEU A 108 -42.10 10.31 29.90
N CYS A 109 -42.29 11.62 30.06
CA CYS A 109 -43.14 12.15 31.13
C CYS A 109 -44.35 12.88 30.58
N VAL A 110 -45.44 12.81 31.34
CA VAL A 110 -46.69 13.55 31.13
C VAL A 110 -47.01 14.31 32.40
N PHE A 111 -47.54 15.50 32.29
CA PHE A 111 -47.84 16.34 33.45
C PHE A 111 -48.98 17.30 33.17
N ASP A 112 -49.53 17.91 34.22
CA ASP A 112 -50.57 18.94 34.13
C ASP A 112 -50.51 19.89 35.33
N THR A 113 -51.13 21.06 35.19
CA THR A 113 -51.34 22.08 36.22
C THR A 113 -52.53 21.79 37.15
N VAL A 114 -53.27 20.71 36.88
CA VAL A 114 -54.40 20.22 37.69
C VAL A 114 -54.09 18.78 38.14
N PRO A 115 -54.47 18.36 39.36
CA PRO A 115 -54.34 16.97 39.78
C PRO A 115 -55.07 16.00 38.85
N HIS A 116 -54.47 14.82 38.62
CA HIS A 116 -55.04 13.80 37.74
C HIS A 116 -54.71 12.39 38.27
N GLU A 117 -55.54 11.41 37.98
CA GLU A 117 -55.32 10.02 38.39
C GLU A 117 -55.32 9.14 37.14
N LEU A 118 -54.17 8.56 36.79
CA LEU A 118 -54.08 7.61 35.68
C LEU A 118 -54.58 6.22 36.10
N THR A 119 -55.26 5.55 35.18
CA THR A 119 -55.54 4.12 35.31
C THR A 119 -54.28 3.29 35.12
N ALA A 120 -54.29 2.05 35.62
CA ALA A 120 -53.22 1.09 35.36
C ALA A 120 -52.99 0.87 33.85
N GLU A 121 -54.06 0.84 33.06
CA GLU A 121 -53.96 0.71 31.61
C GLU A 121 -53.24 1.91 30.98
N GLN A 122 -53.56 3.15 31.39
CA GLN A 122 -52.87 4.34 30.87
C GLN A 122 -51.38 4.33 31.22
N LEU A 123 -51.03 3.89 32.43
CA LEU A 123 -49.63 3.78 32.86
C LEU A 123 -48.87 2.69 32.08
N ASP A 124 -49.51 1.56 31.78
CA ASP A 124 -48.95 0.51 30.93
C ASP A 124 -48.75 1.01 29.50
N ARG A 125 -49.71 1.77 28.94
CA ARG A 125 -49.54 2.39 27.61
C ARG A 125 -48.41 3.41 27.56
N LEU A 126 -48.17 4.17 28.63
CA LEU A 126 -47.01 5.07 28.68
C LEU A 126 -45.68 4.28 28.67
N GLN A 127 -45.64 3.12 29.32
CA GLN A 127 -44.48 2.22 29.28
C GLN A 127 -44.29 1.61 27.88
N ASP A 128 -45.36 1.19 27.20
CA ASP A 128 -45.30 0.73 25.80
C ASP A 128 -44.68 1.80 24.90
N LEU A 129 -45.12 3.07 25.05
CA LEU A 129 -44.59 4.20 24.27
C LEU A 129 -43.12 4.50 24.60
N ALA A 130 -42.71 4.39 25.87
CA ALA A 130 -41.30 4.47 26.26
C ALA A 130 -40.46 3.38 25.57
N GLY A 131 -40.98 2.15 25.48
CA GLY A 131 -40.35 1.06 24.74
C GLY A 131 -40.20 1.35 23.24
N VAL A 132 -41.22 1.95 22.61
CA VAL A 132 -41.16 2.39 21.21
C VAL A 132 -40.06 3.44 21.00
N ILE A 133 -39.95 4.42 21.91
CA ILE A 133 -38.89 5.44 21.86
C ILE A 133 -37.50 4.80 21.95
N VAL A 134 -37.30 3.87 22.89
CA VAL A 134 -36.04 3.14 23.03
C VAL A 134 -35.71 2.38 21.74
N ALA A 135 -36.67 1.66 21.15
CA ALA A 135 -36.47 0.92 19.91
C ALA A 135 -36.06 1.84 18.74
N LEU A 136 -36.68 3.02 18.62
CA LEU A 136 -36.33 4.02 17.60
C LEU A 136 -34.91 4.57 17.80
N VAL A 137 -34.53 4.88 19.05
CA VAL A 137 -33.20 5.40 19.38
C VAL A 137 -32.12 4.34 19.12
N GLU A 138 -32.32 3.10 19.57
CA GLU A 138 -31.37 2.00 19.38
C GLU A 138 -31.21 1.61 17.91
N GLY A 139 -32.32 1.54 17.16
CA GLY A 139 -32.27 1.24 15.72
C GLY A 139 -31.39 2.23 14.95
N ARG A 140 -31.51 3.53 15.27
CA ARG A 140 -30.67 4.57 14.66
C ARG A 140 -29.21 4.48 15.07
N ARG A 141 -28.94 4.15 16.34
CA ARG A 141 -27.58 3.92 16.83
C ARG A 141 -26.91 2.80 16.03
N GLN A 142 -27.62 1.69 15.83
CA GLN A 142 -27.12 0.55 15.08
C GLN A 142 -26.89 0.87 13.60
N THR A 143 -27.84 1.53 12.93
CA THR A 143 -27.67 1.96 11.52
C THR A 143 -26.45 2.85 11.35
N ARG A 144 -26.23 3.79 12.28
CA ARG A 144 -25.05 4.67 12.25
C ARG A 144 -23.75 3.89 12.40
N THR A 145 -23.67 2.98 13.36
CA THR A 145 -22.47 2.14 13.57
C THR A 145 -22.16 1.28 12.34
N VAL A 146 -23.17 0.68 11.73
CA VAL A 146 -23.00 -0.11 10.49
C VAL A 146 -22.50 0.78 9.35
N ALA A 147 -23.07 1.97 9.19
CA ALA A 147 -22.64 2.92 8.15
C ALA A 147 -21.19 3.39 8.36
N GLU A 148 -20.78 3.67 9.60
CA GLU A 148 -19.42 4.06 9.96
C GLU A 148 -18.42 2.92 9.65
N PHE A 149 -18.75 1.68 10.00
CA PHE A 149 -17.91 0.52 9.67
C PHE A 149 -17.80 0.27 8.16
N ALA A 150 -18.91 0.40 7.43
CA ALA A 150 -18.93 0.28 5.98
C ALA A 150 -18.05 1.35 5.30
N GLN A 151 -18.15 2.61 5.75
CA GLN A 151 -17.30 3.70 5.25
C GLN A 151 -15.82 3.46 5.54
N ALA A 152 -15.47 3.01 6.75
CA ALA A 152 -14.09 2.71 7.11
C ALA A 152 -13.51 1.56 6.26
N THR A 153 -14.32 0.53 5.99
CA THR A 153 -13.93 -0.61 5.15
C THR A 153 -13.70 -0.17 3.70
N GLU A 154 -14.60 0.66 3.15
CA GLU A 154 -14.47 1.20 1.80
C GLU A 154 -13.26 2.13 1.66
N ALA A 155 -13.03 3.01 2.65
CA ALA A 155 -11.86 3.87 2.68
C ALA A 155 -10.55 3.06 2.71
N ARG A 156 -10.51 1.99 3.51
CA ARG A 156 -9.36 1.07 3.58
C ARG A 156 -9.11 0.36 2.27
N LYS A 157 -10.18 -0.11 1.60
CA LYS A 157 -10.09 -0.75 0.28
C LYS A 157 -9.52 0.22 -0.76
N LYS A 158 -10.11 1.42 -0.88
CA LYS A 158 -9.63 2.47 -1.81
C LYS A 158 -8.19 2.87 -1.56
N TRP A 159 -7.79 2.97 -0.30
CA TRP A 159 -6.41 3.30 0.05
C TRP A 159 -5.44 2.18 -0.37
N ALA A 160 -5.79 0.91 -0.18
CA ALA A 160 -4.98 -0.22 -0.64
C ALA A 160 -4.84 -0.26 -2.18
N GLU A 161 -5.92 0.03 -2.91
CA GLU A 161 -5.89 0.18 -4.38
C GLU A 161 -4.97 1.33 -4.80
N ALA A 162 -5.14 2.52 -4.20
CA ALA A 162 -4.32 3.69 -4.51
C ALA A 162 -2.83 3.48 -4.19
N LEU A 163 -2.52 2.77 -3.10
CA LEU A 163 -1.14 2.40 -2.78
C LEU A 163 -0.50 1.56 -3.89
N LEU A 164 -1.21 0.53 -4.37
CA LEU A 164 -0.70 -0.36 -5.41
C LEU A 164 -0.62 0.34 -6.77
N ASP A 165 -1.55 1.24 -7.08
CA ASP A 165 -1.50 2.08 -8.28
C ASP A 165 -0.33 3.06 -8.27
N GLY A 166 0.15 3.46 -7.08
CA GLY A 166 1.37 4.27 -6.93
C GLY A 166 2.68 3.50 -7.18
N ILE A 167 2.65 2.16 -7.29
CA ILE A 167 3.83 1.33 -7.54
C ILE A 167 4.00 1.12 -9.04
N ASN A 168 5.20 1.42 -9.57
CA ASN A 168 5.54 1.20 -10.98
C ASN A 168 5.97 -0.25 -11.28
N VAL A 169 5.30 -1.22 -10.65
CA VAL A 169 5.51 -2.66 -10.84
C VAL A 169 4.14 -3.23 -11.16
N ALA A 170 4.03 -4.03 -12.22
CA ALA A 170 2.76 -4.61 -12.61
C ALA A 170 2.36 -5.69 -11.60
N VAL A 171 1.29 -5.45 -10.84
CA VAL A 171 0.79 -6.34 -9.78
C VAL A 171 -0.63 -6.80 -10.11
N ILE A 172 -0.84 -8.11 -10.05
CA ILE A 172 -2.15 -8.75 -10.12
C ILE A 172 -2.28 -9.76 -8.98
N ALA A 173 -3.43 -9.76 -8.30
CA ALA A 173 -3.80 -10.78 -7.33
C ALA A 173 -5.09 -11.46 -7.74
N VAL A 174 -5.14 -12.77 -7.60
CA VAL A 174 -6.27 -13.61 -7.98
C VAL A 174 -6.77 -14.46 -6.83
N ASP A 175 -8.03 -14.87 -6.87
CA ASP A 175 -8.61 -15.85 -5.95
C ASP A 175 -8.19 -17.30 -6.30
N THR A 176 -8.73 -18.28 -5.58
CA THR A 176 -8.50 -19.71 -5.82
C THR A 176 -9.08 -20.21 -7.14
N GLN A 177 -9.94 -19.43 -7.79
CA GLN A 177 -10.50 -19.68 -9.12
C GLN A 177 -9.77 -18.88 -10.20
N TYR A 178 -8.63 -18.26 -9.86
CA TYR A 178 -7.83 -17.39 -10.73
C TYR A 178 -8.56 -16.15 -11.24
N ARG A 179 -9.64 -15.73 -10.56
CA ARG A 179 -10.32 -14.48 -10.89
C ARG A 179 -9.56 -13.31 -10.27
N PRO A 180 -9.32 -12.23 -11.03
CA PRO A 180 -8.67 -11.04 -10.49
C PRO A 180 -9.46 -10.46 -9.31
N ILE A 181 -8.84 -10.43 -8.13
CA ILE A 181 -9.32 -9.67 -6.97
C ILE A 181 -8.78 -8.25 -7.05
N LEU A 182 -7.56 -8.11 -7.59
CA LEU A 182 -6.88 -6.83 -7.71
C LEU A 182 -5.97 -6.81 -8.92
N CYS A 183 -5.93 -5.68 -9.60
CA CYS A 183 -5.01 -5.38 -10.69
C CYS A 183 -4.62 -3.90 -10.53
N ASN A 184 -3.33 -3.58 -10.50
CA ASN A 184 -2.91 -2.19 -10.37
C ASN A 184 -2.73 -1.51 -11.74
N GLN A 185 -2.52 -0.20 -11.71
CA GLN A 185 -2.39 0.63 -12.91
C GLN A 185 -1.21 0.19 -13.79
N ALA A 186 -0.05 -0.11 -13.20
CA ALA A 186 1.11 -0.58 -13.93
C ALA A 186 0.85 -1.88 -14.71
N PHE A 187 0.07 -2.81 -14.13
CA PHE A 187 -0.32 -4.05 -14.83
C PHE A 187 -1.24 -3.78 -16.02
N ARG A 188 -2.23 -2.89 -15.85
CA ARG A 188 -3.13 -2.49 -16.95
C ARG A 188 -2.36 -1.80 -18.09
N ASP A 189 -1.40 -0.94 -17.75
CA ASP A 189 -0.64 -0.18 -18.73
C ASP A 189 0.39 -1.02 -19.49
N SER A 190 0.90 -2.11 -18.88
CA SER A 190 1.89 -2.98 -19.50
C SER A 190 1.30 -4.02 -20.47
N HIS A 191 0.03 -4.39 -20.31
CA HIS A 191 -0.63 -5.44 -21.11
C HIS A 191 -1.60 -4.86 -22.16
N ASP A 192 -2.02 -5.69 -23.10
CA ASP A 192 -3.05 -5.33 -24.07
C ASP A 192 -4.37 -4.98 -23.34
N PRO A 193 -4.98 -3.79 -23.58
CA PRO A 193 -6.27 -3.42 -23.00
C PRO A 193 -7.42 -4.38 -23.34
N GLY A 194 -7.31 -5.14 -24.45
CA GLY A 194 -8.29 -6.12 -24.89
C GLY A 194 -8.14 -7.50 -24.24
N ILE A 195 -7.13 -7.70 -23.37
CA ILE A 195 -6.91 -9.01 -22.74
C ILE A 195 -8.04 -9.35 -21.76
N ASP A 196 -8.66 -10.51 -21.93
CA ASP A 196 -9.69 -10.99 -21.02
C ASP A 196 -9.06 -11.59 -19.75
N LEU A 197 -9.04 -10.80 -18.69
CA LEU A 197 -8.58 -11.19 -17.36
C LEU A 197 -9.58 -12.09 -16.62
N THR A 198 -10.82 -12.22 -17.10
CA THR A 198 -11.90 -12.98 -16.45
C THR A 198 -12.07 -14.38 -17.02
N ALA A 199 -11.49 -14.66 -18.19
CA ALA A 199 -11.50 -15.99 -18.79
C ALA A 199 -10.81 -17.03 -17.90
N ALA A 200 -11.30 -18.26 -17.98
CA ALA A 200 -10.87 -19.41 -17.18
C ALA A 200 -9.33 -19.56 -17.15
N PRO A 201 -8.73 -20.14 -16.11
CA PRO A 201 -7.28 -20.26 -15.94
C PRO A 201 -6.57 -21.20 -16.92
N VAL A 202 -7.25 -21.62 -18.00
CA VAL A 202 -6.69 -22.43 -19.07
C VAL A 202 -6.20 -21.49 -20.18
N GLY A 203 -5.03 -21.79 -20.74
CA GLY A 203 -4.38 -21.00 -21.77
C GLY A 203 -3.89 -19.64 -21.26
N ILE A 204 -3.49 -19.53 -19.99
CA ILE A 204 -2.88 -18.29 -19.46
C ILE A 204 -1.57 -18.01 -20.19
N ALA A 205 -0.71 -19.02 -20.34
CA ALA A 205 0.58 -18.85 -21.00
C ALA A 205 0.41 -18.40 -22.47
N GLU A 206 -0.58 -18.92 -23.19
CA GLU A 206 -0.87 -18.52 -24.56
C GLU A 206 -1.51 -17.13 -24.65
N ARG A 207 -2.52 -16.85 -23.81
CA ARG A 207 -3.24 -15.57 -23.79
C ARG A 207 -2.34 -14.39 -23.46
N PHE A 208 -1.40 -14.58 -22.54
CA PHE A 208 -0.39 -13.58 -22.19
C PHE A 208 0.90 -13.73 -23.00
N GLN A 209 0.93 -14.66 -23.97
CA GLN A 209 2.06 -15.03 -24.82
C GLN A 209 3.39 -15.05 -24.05
N ILE A 210 3.47 -15.93 -23.06
CA ILE A 210 4.59 -16.03 -22.13
C ILE A 210 5.61 -17.04 -22.64
N TYR A 211 6.88 -16.63 -22.67
CA TYR A 211 8.02 -17.42 -23.13
C TYR A 211 9.14 -17.40 -22.07
N GLU A 212 10.04 -18.37 -22.17
CA GLU A 212 11.33 -18.35 -21.47
C GLU A 212 12.17 -17.12 -21.85
N PRO A 213 13.26 -16.79 -21.12
CA PRO A 213 14.11 -15.63 -21.41
C PRO A 213 14.73 -15.58 -22.80
N ASP A 214 14.80 -16.71 -23.51
CA ASP A 214 15.22 -16.78 -24.91
C ASP A 214 14.22 -16.09 -25.87
N GLY A 215 13.00 -15.89 -25.40
CA GLY A 215 11.88 -15.35 -26.14
C GLY A 215 11.32 -16.28 -27.22
N GLN A 216 11.83 -17.51 -27.37
CA GLN A 216 11.42 -18.46 -28.41
C GLN A 216 10.62 -19.63 -27.83
N THR A 217 10.96 -20.07 -26.62
CA THR A 217 10.38 -21.26 -26.00
C THR A 217 9.14 -20.87 -25.20
N PRO A 218 7.91 -21.22 -25.64
CA PRO A 218 6.70 -20.93 -24.88
C PRO A 218 6.67 -21.76 -23.59
N ILE A 219 6.17 -21.18 -22.50
CA ILE A 219 5.96 -21.93 -21.26
C ILE A 219 4.57 -22.59 -21.25
N THR A 220 4.39 -23.64 -20.44
CA THR A 220 3.06 -24.21 -20.18
C THR A 220 2.32 -23.41 -19.10
N ASP A 221 1.02 -23.62 -18.99
CA ASP A 221 0.21 -23.03 -17.91
C ASP A 221 0.75 -23.42 -16.52
N GLU A 222 1.09 -24.70 -16.29
CA GLU A 222 1.67 -25.14 -15.02
C GLU A 222 3.04 -24.50 -14.74
N GLY A 223 3.75 -24.11 -15.80
CA GLY A 223 5.00 -23.38 -15.73
C GLY A 223 4.85 -21.89 -15.42
N THR A 224 3.64 -21.33 -15.44
CA THR A 224 3.44 -19.91 -15.12
C THR A 224 3.70 -19.66 -13.63
N PRO A 225 4.39 -18.56 -13.26
CA PRO A 225 4.72 -18.29 -11.85
C PRO A 225 3.50 -18.28 -10.92
N MET A 226 2.35 -17.80 -11.40
CA MET A 226 1.12 -17.74 -10.64
C MET A 226 0.55 -19.14 -10.34
N ILE A 227 0.46 -20.02 -11.35
CA ILE A 227 -0.03 -21.40 -11.15
C ILE A 227 0.96 -22.18 -10.27
N MET A 228 2.27 -22.01 -10.46
CA MET A 228 3.28 -22.63 -9.60
C MET A 228 3.08 -22.27 -8.12
N ALA A 229 2.88 -20.98 -7.83
CA ALA A 229 2.66 -20.51 -6.47
C ALA A 229 1.33 -21.03 -5.88
N MET A 230 0.26 -21.05 -6.68
CA MET A 230 -1.06 -21.54 -6.25
C MET A 230 -1.07 -23.06 -5.97
N ASN A 231 -0.29 -23.83 -6.73
CA ASN A 231 -0.15 -25.28 -6.56
C ASN A 231 0.76 -25.68 -5.39
N GLY A 232 1.24 -24.72 -4.60
CA GLY A 232 2.07 -25.00 -3.42
C GLY A 232 3.50 -25.42 -3.74
N LEU A 233 4.01 -25.14 -4.96
CA LEU A 233 5.40 -25.41 -5.34
C LEU A 233 6.42 -24.42 -4.73
N GLY A 234 5.99 -23.64 -3.73
CA GLY A 234 6.77 -22.58 -3.08
C GLY A 234 6.67 -21.22 -3.79
N PRO A 235 7.21 -20.15 -3.18
CA PRO A 235 7.21 -18.83 -3.79
C PRO A 235 8.17 -18.79 -4.99
N VAL A 236 7.70 -18.27 -6.12
CA VAL A 236 8.55 -17.98 -7.28
C VAL A 236 9.17 -16.62 -7.08
N THR A 237 10.50 -16.52 -7.07
CA THR A 237 11.22 -15.25 -6.88
C THR A 237 12.23 -15.05 -8.01
N GLY A 238 12.17 -13.90 -8.66
CA GLY A 238 13.17 -13.48 -9.63
C GLY A 238 13.19 -14.25 -10.95
N ARG A 239 12.10 -14.94 -11.33
CA ARG A 239 12.07 -15.68 -12.60
C ARG A 239 11.94 -14.70 -13.76
N GLU A 240 12.94 -14.68 -14.63
CA GLU A 240 12.92 -13.86 -15.84
C GLU A 240 12.07 -14.57 -16.92
N LEU A 241 11.23 -13.81 -17.63
CA LEU A 241 10.31 -14.30 -18.66
C LEU A 241 10.20 -13.26 -19.77
N MET A 242 9.89 -13.71 -20.98
CA MET A 242 9.57 -12.84 -22.10
C MET A 242 8.05 -12.83 -22.34
N LEU A 243 7.44 -11.65 -22.26
CA LEU A 243 6.04 -11.44 -22.64
C LEU A 243 5.99 -10.88 -24.06
N ARG A 244 5.28 -11.57 -24.95
CA ARG A 244 4.97 -11.07 -26.30
C ARG A 244 3.53 -10.54 -26.31
N GLY A 245 3.21 -9.57 -27.15
CA GLY A 245 1.88 -8.94 -27.14
C GLY A 245 1.63 -8.00 -25.95
N THR A 246 2.69 -7.47 -25.34
CA THR A 246 2.55 -6.31 -24.44
C THR A 246 2.18 -5.06 -25.24
N ARG A 247 1.79 -3.98 -24.56
CA ARG A 247 1.47 -2.70 -25.23
C ARG A 247 2.61 -2.17 -26.11
N ASN A 248 3.85 -2.49 -25.75
CA ASN A 248 5.07 -2.12 -26.48
C ASN A 248 5.60 -3.26 -27.38
N GLY A 249 4.77 -4.28 -27.67
CA GLY A 249 5.10 -5.42 -28.52
C GLY A 249 5.72 -6.59 -27.74
N ALA A 250 6.83 -6.36 -27.04
CA ALA A 250 7.46 -7.37 -26.19
C ALA A 250 8.19 -6.75 -25.00
N ALA A 251 8.19 -7.44 -23.86
CA ALA A 251 8.88 -7.01 -22.66
C ALA A 251 9.59 -8.18 -21.96
N MET A 252 10.83 -7.96 -21.54
CA MET A 252 11.51 -8.85 -20.61
C MET A 252 11.06 -8.47 -19.20
N VAL A 253 10.49 -9.42 -18.48
CA VAL A 253 9.97 -9.20 -17.12
C VAL A 253 10.65 -10.10 -16.11
N ARG A 254 10.80 -9.60 -14.89
CA ARG A 254 11.15 -10.40 -13.72
C ARG A 254 9.91 -10.62 -12.87
N ALA A 255 9.47 -11.87 -12.81
CA ALA A 255 8.27 -12.30 -12.12
C ALA A 255 8.56 -12.80 -10.70
N ASN A 256 7.74 -12.36 -9.77
CA ASN A 256 7.64 -12.90 -8.41
C ASN A 256 6.20 -13.30 -8.15
N ALA A 257 5.97 -14.51 -7.66
CA ALA A 257 4.63 -15.01 -7.36
C ALA A 257 4.59 -15.69 -5.99
N ARG A 258 3.51 -15.45 -5.25
CA ARG A 258 3.32 -16.04 -3.92
C ARG A 258 1.84 -16.33 -3.66
N ALA A 259 1.57 -17.47 -3.03
CA ALA A 259 0.24 -17.78 -2.52
C ALA A 259 -0.15 -16.82 -1.38
N LEU A 260 -1.40 -16.40 -1.39
CA LEU A 260 -2.06 -15.66 -0.32
C LEU A 260 -2.77 -16.68 0.57
N TYR A 261 -2.65 -16.52 1.89
CA TYR A 261 -3.24 -17.43 2.86
C TYR A 261 -4.35 -16.73 3.64
N GLY A 262 -5.46 -17.44 3.84
CA GLY A 262 -6.54 -17.04 4.73
C GLY A 262 -6.14 -17.16 6.21
N ALA A 263 -7.02 -16.68 7.10
CA ALA A 263 -6.81 -16.79 8.54
C ALA A 263 -6.79 -18.25 9.05
N ASP A 264 -7.37 -19.17 8.29
CA ASP A 264 -7.40 -20.61 8.52
C ASP A 264 -6.13 -21.33 8.03
N GLY A 265 -5.20 -20.61 7.39
CA GLY A 265 -3.99 -21.17 6.80
C GLY A 265 -4.22 -21.85 5.44
N ALA A 266 -5.44 -21.84 4.91
CA ALA A 266 -5.71 -22.32 3.55
C ALA A 266 -5.28 -21.29 2.52
N ILE A 267 -4.97 -21.75 1.30
CA ILE A 267 -4.69 -20.85 0.18
C ILE A 267 -5.98 -20.12 -0.18
N SER A 268 -5.94 -18.79 -0.11
CA SER A 268 -7.04 -17.90 -0.49
C SER A 268 -6.87 -17.30 -1.88
N GLY A 269 -5.69 -17.45 -2.49
CA GLY A 269 -5.37 -16.88 -3.79
C GLY A 269 -3.87 -16.81 -4.04
N ALA A 270 -3.45 -16.01 -5.01
CA ALA A 270 -2.04 -15.74 -5.28
C ALA A 270 -1.83 -14.30 -5.77
N VAL A 271 -0.65 -13.75 -5.51
CA VAL A 271 -0.20 -12.45 -6.04
C VAL A 271 0.98 -12.68 -6.98
N LEU A 272 0.98 -11.98 -8.11
CA LEU A 272 2.05 -11.91 -9.09
C LEU A 272 2.50 -10.47 -9.25
N ALA A 273 3.81 -10.24 -9.16
CA ALA A 273 4.46 -8.97 -9.44
C ALA A 273 5.44 -9.14 -10.60
N LEU A 274 5.30 -8.30 -11.62
CA LEU A 274 6.11 -8.28 -12.84
C LEU A 274 6.88 -6.95 -12.90
N HIS A 275 8.21 -7.03 -12.84
CA HIS A 275 9.07 -5.87 -13.07
C HIS A 275 9.51 -5.89 -14.53
N ASP A 276 9.24 -4.81 -15.28
CA ASP A 276 9.82 -4.66 -16.61
C ASP A 276 11.32 -4.39 -16.48
N ILE A 277 12.12 -5.35 -16.95
CA ILE A 277 13.58 -5.30 -16.97
C ILE A 277 14.11 -5.22 -18.40
N THR A 278 13.29 -4.84 -19.39
CA THR A 278 13.68 -4.79 -20.82
C THR A 278 14.90 -3.90 -21.03
N ALA A 279 14.88 -2.68 -20.47
CA ALA A 279 16.02 -1.76 -20.56
C ALA A 279 17.26 -2.28 -19.82
N GLU A 280 17.06 -2.94 -18.67
CA GLU A 280 18.16 -3.51 -17.89
C GLU A 280 18.81 -4.71 -18.60
N ALA A 281 18.00 -5.60 -19.17
CA ALA A 281 18.45 -6.74 -19.95
C ALA A 281 19.20 -6.30 -21.22
N ALA A 282 18.68 -5.28 -21.93
CA ALA A 282 19.37 -4.69 -23.08
C ALA A 282 20.73 -4.08 -22.70
N ARG A 283 20.79 -3.31 -21.61
CA ARG A 283 22.04 -2.74 -21.10
C ARG A 283 23.04 -3.82 -20.69
N LYS A 284 22.58 -4.88 -20.03
CA LYS A 284 23.41 -6.02 -19.62
C LYS A 284 24.01 -6.74 -20.84
N ARG A 285 23.21 -6.98 -21.89
CA ARG A 285 23.69 -7.56 -23.15
C ARG A 285 24.76 -6.70 -23.82
N LEU A 286 24.53 -5.39 -23.94
CA LEU A 286 25.51 -4.46 -24.51
C LEU A 286 26.84 -4.44 -23.75
N ILE A 287 26.78 -4.46 -22.41
CA ILE A 287 27.99 -4.52 -21.57
C ILE A 287 28.75 -5.82 -21.83
N GLU A 288 28.06 -6.96 -21.91
CA GLU A 288 28.68 -8.25 -22.13
C GLU A 288 29.34 -8.34 -23.53
N GLU A 289 28.65 -7.84 -24.56
CA GLU A 289 29.21 -7.75 -25.91
C GLU A 289 30.43 -6.82 -25.98
N ALA A 290 30.38 -5.67 -25.29
CA ALA A 290 31.51 -4.74 -25.23
C ALA A 290 32.71 -5.37 -24.49
N ARG A 291 32.47 -6.10 -23.40
CA ARG A 291 33.50 -6.85 -22.67
C ARG A 291 34.14 -7.92 -23.53
N SER A 292 33.34 -8.71 -24.25
CA SER A 292 33.83 -9.74 -25.16
C SER A 292 34.68 -9.14 -26.29
N ARG A 293 34.22 -8.05 -26.90
CA ARG A 293 35.00 -7.31 -27.92
C ARG A 293 36.31 -6.75 -27.36
N LEU A 294 36.28 -6.15 -26.16
CA LEU A 294 37.48 -5.62 -25.52
C LEU A 294 38.48 -6.74 -25.17
N ALA A 295 38.00 -7.89 -24.72
CA ALA A 295 38.84 -9.05 -24.43
C ALA A 295 39.53 -9.57 -25.70
N ALA A 296 38.81 -9.67 -26.82
CA ALA A 296 39.37 -10.06 -28.11
C ALA A 296 40.44 -9.07 -28.61
N ALA A 297 40.15 -7.76 -28.56
CA ALA A 297 41.10 -6.72 -28.96
C ALA A 297 42.37 -6.70 -28.09
N ASN A 298 42.22 -6.87 -26.77
CA ASN A 298 43.37 -6.96 -25.86
C ASN A 298 44.23 -8.19 -26.12
N ALA A 299 43.62 -9.33 -26.45
CA ALA A 299 44.38 -10.54 -26.81
C ALA A 299 45.17 -10.35 -28.10
N GLU A 300 44.58 -9.70 -29.11
CA GLU A 300 45.25 -9.37 -30.37
C GLU A 300 46.42 -8.39 -30.16
N LEU A 301 46.20 -7.33 -29.37
CA LEU A 301 47.24 -6.35 -29.05
C LEU A 301 48.41 -6.99 -28.31
N ARG A 302 48.14 -7.88 -27.35
CA ARG A 302 49.18 -8.63 -26.64
C ARG A 302 49.98 -9.53 -27.59
N ARG A 303 49.32 -10.19 -28.54
CA ARG A 303 50.00 -11.00 -29.57
C ARG A 303 50.89 -10.12 -30.44
N SER A 304 50.36 -9.00 -30.94
CA SER A 304 51.12 -8.06 -31.78
C SER A 304 52.33 -7.46 -31.05
N ASN A 305 52.19 -7.08 -29.78
CA ASN A 305 53.32 -6.62 -28.96
C ASN A 305 54.39 -7.70 -28.77
N THR A 306 53.98 -8.95 -28.57
CA THR A 306 54.90 -10.08 -28.45
C THR A 306 55.66 -10.31 -29.76
N ASP A 307 54.95 -10.30 -30.89
CA ASP A 307 55.55 -10.47 -32.22
C ASP A 307 56.54 -9.35 -32.54
N LEU A 308 56.19 -8.09 -32.22
CA LEU A 308 57.09 -6.94 -32.41
C LEU A 308 58.34 -7.05 -31.53
N THR A 309 58.19 -7.47 -30.27
CA THR A 309 59.32 -7.65 -29.35
C THR A 309 60.27 -8.74 -29.85
N ASN A 310 59.72 -9.86 -30.33
CA ASN A 310 60.49 -10.95 -30.91
C ASN A 310 61.20 -10.54 -32.20
N PHE A 311 60.51 -9.81 -33.09
CA PHE A 311 61.09 -9.27 -34.31
C PHE A 311 62.23 -8.30 -34.02
N ALA A 312 62.02 -7.34 -33.10
CA ALA A 312 63.03 -6.37 -32.70
C ALA A 312 64.28 -7.05 -32.11
N ALA A 313 64.07 -8.09 -31.26
CA ALA A 313 65.17 -8.89 -30.71
C ALA A 313 65.96 -9.64 -31.80
N GLY A 314 65.26 -10.25 -32.77
CA GLY A 314 65.88 -10.97 -33.89
C GLY A 314 66.70 -10.05 -34.80
N VAL A 315 66.10 -8.96 -35.29
CA VAL A 315 66.79 -7.99 -36.16
C VAL A 315 68.04 -7.42 -35.48
N SER A 316 67.95 -7.15 -34.18
CA SER A 316 69.09 -6.60 -33.45
C SER A 316 70.25 -7.58 -33.33
N HIS A 317 69.97 -8.86 -33.06
CA HIS A 317 71.01 -9.89 -33.05
C HIS A 317 71.72 -9.97 -34.41
N ASP A 318 70.95 -9.95 -35.50
CA ASP A 318 71.46 -10.10 -36.86
C ASP A 318 72.27 -8.88 -37.33
N LEU A 319 72.01 -7.69 -36.78
CA LEU A 319 72.78 -6.47 -37.08
C LEU A 319 74.00 -6.29 -36.17
N VAL A 320 73.93 -6.70 -34.90
CA VAL A 320 75.03 -6.50 -33.94
C VAL A 320 76.22 -7.40 -34.24
N ALA A 321 75.99 -8.65 -34.63
CA ALA A 321 77.07 -9.60 -34.95
C ALA A 321 78.02 -9.11 -36.06
N PRO A 322 77.53 -8.72 -37.26
CA PRO A 322 78.41 -8.19 -38.31
C PRO A 322 79.03 -6.84 -37.93
N LEU A 323 78.32 -5.95 -37.22
CA LEU A 323 78.90 -4.69 -36.74
C LEU A 323 80.03 -4.92 -35.73
N ALA A 324 79.90 -5.90 -34.84
CA ALA A 324 80.97 -6.27 -33.92
C ALA A 324 82.19 -6.84 -34.67
N ALA A 325 81.97 -7.65 -35.70
CA ALA A 325 83.04 -8.17 -36.55
C ALA A 325 83.75 -7.03 -37.33
N VAL A 326 83.00 -6.13 -37.96
CA VAL A 326 83.54 -4.96 -38.67
C VAL A 326 84.32 -4.06 -37.70
N GLY A 327 83.77 -3.78 -36.51
CA GLY A 327 84.45 -3.01 -35.47
C GLY A 327 85.79 -3.63 -35.06
N GLY A 328 85.82 -4.94 -34.79
CA GLY A 328 87.06 -5.63 -34.44
C GLY A 328 88.11 -5.61 -35.55
N TYR A 329 87.70 -5.75 -36.82
CA TYR A 329 88.64 -5.59 -37.94
C TYR A 329 89.14 -4.15 -38.09
N LEU A 330 88.30 -3.16 -37.83
CA LEU A 330 88.70 -1.74 -37.84
C LEU A 330 89.68 -1.41 -36.70
N GLU A 331 89.52 -2.01 -35.52
CA GLU A 331 90.48 -1.89 -34.41
C GLU A 331 91.86 -2.46 -34.78
N LEU A 332 91.89 -3.67 -35.33
CA LEU A 332 93.14 -4.30 -35.79
C LEU A 332 93.82 -3.47 -36.90
N LEU A 333 93.04 -2.98 -37.87
CA LEU A 333 93.56 -2.12 -38.92
C LEU A 333 94.13 -0.81 -38.36
N ALA A 334 93.48 -0.21 -37.36
CA ALA A 334 93.92 1.06 -36.78
C ALA A 334 95.35 0.99 -36.18
N GLU A 335 95.82 -0.19 -35.77
CA GLU A 335 97.19 -0.40 -35.28
C GLU A 335 98.23 -0.47 -36.42
N GLU A 336 97.81 -0.75 -37.66
CA GLU A 336 98.68 -0.99 -38.81
C GLU A 336 98.74 0.17 -39.82
N VAL A 337 97.74 1.09 -39.83
CA VAL A 337 97.66 2.16 -40.84
C VAL A 337 98.28 3.49 -40.39
N THR A 338 99.03 4.16 -41.28
CA THR A 338 99.56 5.52 -41.08
C THR A 338 98.69 6.62 -41.71
N GLU A 339 98.93 7.89 -41.37
CA GLU A 339 98.23 9.03 -41.96
C GLU A 339 98.37 9.09 -43.50
N PRO A 340 97.31 9.44 -44.27
CA PRO A 340 95.99 9.95 -43.87
C PRO A 340 94.89 8.90 -43.70
N ALA A 341 95.21 7.61 -43.87
CA ALA A 341 94.22 6.53 -43.85
C ALA A 341 93.75 6.20 -42.43
N ALA A 342 94.57 6.46 -41.40
CA ALA A 342 94.20 6.36 -39.99
C ALA A 342 92.93 7.17 -39.64
N GLY A 343 92.80 8.39 -40.17
CA GLY A 343 91.61 9.23 -39.95
C GLY A 343 90.32 8.62 -40.52
N HIS A 344 90.41 7.88 -41.63
CA HIS A 344 89.27 7.22 -42.26
C HIS A 344 88.84 5.96 -41.49
N VAL A 345 89.80 5.18 -40.98
CA VAL A 345 89.52 3.99 -40.13
C VAL A 345 88.86 4.44 -38.82
N ALA A 346 89.36 5.51 -38.19
CA ALA A 346 88.77 6.05 -36.98
C ALA A 346 87.34 6.60 -37.20
N ALA A 347 87.07 7.20 -38.36
CA ALA A 347 85.72 7.63 -38.72
C ALA A 347 84.77 6.45 -38.93
N ALA A 348 85.22 5.37 -39.59
CA ALA A 348 84.45 4.14 -39.76
C ALA A 348 84.16 3.44 -38.42
N GLY A 349 85.13 3.40 -37.50
CA GLY A 349 84.95 2.87 -36.15
C GLY A 349 83.87 3.61 -35.37
N ARG A 350 83.92 4.95 -35.36
CA ARG A 350 82.87 5.79 -34.75
C ARG A 350 81.48 5.53 -35.35
N ALA A 351 81.38 5.38 -36.67
CA ALA A 351 80.11 5.08 -37.32
C ALA A 351 79.52 3.70 -36.91
N VAL A 352 80.38 2.70 -36.69
CA VAL A 352 79.97 1.38 -36.19
C VAL A 352 79.46 1.48 -34.74
N GLU A 353 80.14 2.25 -33.88
CA GLU A 353 79.70 2.50 -32.51
C GLU A 353 78.36 3.25 -32.47
N GLU A 354 78.20 4.30 -33.27
CA GLU A 354 76.94 5.04 -33.40
C GLU A 354 75.78 4.12 -33.82
N MET A 355 75.99 3.25 -34.81
CA MET A 355 74.97 2.27 -35.21
C MET A 355 74.60 1.30 -34.07
N ARG A 356 75.59 0.83 -33.30
CA ARG A 356 75.34 -0.05 -32.15
C ARG A 356 74.54 0.65 -31.06
N ASP A 357 74.80 1.92 -30.81
CA ASP A 357 74.08 2.70 -29.81
C ASP A 357 72.64 3.01 -30.24
N VAL A 358 72.41 3.32 -31.53
CA VAL A 358 71.07 3.47 -32.10
C VAL A 358 70.26 2.18 -31.95
N ILE A 359 70.84 1.02 -32.28
CA ILE A 359 70.19 -0.28 -32.12
C ILE A 359 69.84 -0.53 -30.64
N ARG A 360 70.77 -0.23 -29.72
CA ARG A 360 70.53 -0.39 -28.27
C ARG A 360 69.40 0.51 -27.77
N SER A 361 69.33 1.76 -28.25
CA SER A 361 68.27 2.71 -27.89
C SER A 361 66.90 2.27 -28.40
N LEU A 362 66.81 1.78 -29.64
CA LEU A 362 65.57 1.27 -30.23
C LEU A 362 65.04 0.04 -29.48
N LEU A 363 65.93 -0.87 -29.07
CA LEU A 363 65.56 -2.01 -28.23
C LEU A 363 65.11 -1.59 -26.83
N GLY A 364 65.74 -0.56 -26.25
CA GLY A 364 65.35 0.00 -24.96
C GLY A 364 63.92 0.54 -24.99
N ALA A 365 63.58 1.31 -26.03
CA ALA A 365 62.24 1.88 -26.22
C ALA A 365 61.17 0.80 -26.46
N ALA A 366 61.46 -0.22 -27.28
CA ALA A 366 60.54 -1.33 -27.52
C ALA A 366 60.22 -2.16 -26.26
N ARG A 367 61.13 -2.17 -25.27
CA ARG A 367 60.94 -2.85 -23.97
C ARG A 367 60.25 -1.99 -22.91
N SER A 368 60.24 -0.67 -23.03
CA SER A 368 59.56 0.21 -22.07
C SER A 368 58.05 0.35 -22.33
N ASP A 369 57.59 0.13 -23.57
CA ASP A 369 56.15 0.13 -23.90
C ASP A 369 55.42 -1.17 -23.49
N THR A 370 56.11 -2.11 -22.84
CA THR A 370 55.59 -3.42 -22.42
C THR A 370 55.44 -3.60 -20.90
N ALA A 371 55.76 -2.58 -20.08
CA ALA A 371 55.55 -2.56 -18.62
C ALA A 371 54.38 -1.66 -18.25
#